data_AF-A0A529HKY7-F1
#
_entry.id   AF-A0A529HKY7-F1
#
_cell.length_a   1.000
_cell.length_b   1.000
_cell.length_c   1.000
_cell.angle_alpha   90.00
_cell.angle_beta   90.00
_cell.angle_gamma   90.00
#
_symmetry.space_group_name_H-M   'P 1'
#
loop_
_entity.id
_entity.type
_entity.pdbx_description
1 polymer ?
#
loop_
_entity_poly.entity_id
_entity_poly.type
_entity_poly.pdbx_seq_one_letter_code
_entity_poly.pdbx_strand_id
1 'polypeptide(L)' 'SGTVWVNTFMEGYPELPFGGYKQSGLGRELGKRAVEDYTEEKTIQFHRGQRTGWWVG' A
#
# COMPACT_ATOMS: atom_id res chain seq x y z
N SER A 1 8.04 -16.25 9.18
CA SER A 1 8.55 -14.90 9.51
C SER A 1 9.12 -14.26 8.25
N GLY A 2 8.79 -13.00 7.97
CA GLY A 2 9.30 -12.21 6.83
C GLY A 2 10.47 -11.27 7.17
N THR A 3 10.96 -11.29 8.41
CA THR A 3 12.04 -10.42 8.91
C THR A 3 13.27 -11.27 9.24
N VAL A 4 14.45 -10.82 8.79
CA VAL A 4 15.76 -11.43 9.09
C VAL A 4 16.60 -10.41 9.85
N TRP A 5 17.16 -10.81 10.99
CA TRP A 5 18.10 -9.99 11.76
C TRP A 5 19.52 -10.52 11.55
N VAL A 6 20.49 -9.61 11.40
CA VAL A 6 21.92 -9.94 11.30
C VAL A 6 22.64 -9.29 12.48
N ASN A 7 23.29 -10.10 13.32
CA ASN A 7 23.99 -9.68 14.53
C ASN A 7 23.14 -8.96 15.60
N THR A 8 21.81 -8.95 15.46
CA THR A 8 20.85 -8.39 16.44
C THR A 8 19.65 -9.34 16.61
N PHE A 9 18.80 -9.10 17.61
CA PHE A 9 17.59 -9.89 17.84
C PHE A 9 16.48 -9.00 18.44
N MET A 10 15.26 -9.12 17.92
CA MET A 10 14.07 -8.35 18.32
C MET A 10 14.15 -6.83 18.16
N GLU A 11 15.15 -6.33 17.47
CA GLU A 11 15.21 -4.91 17.13
C GLU A 11 14.16 -4.59 16.07
N GLY A 12 13.34 -3.57 16.31
CA GLY A 12 12.20 -3.20 15.48
C GLY A 12 12.06 -1.69 15.38
N TYR A 13 11.81 -1.21 14.16
CA TYR A 13 11.69 0.21 13.84
C TYR A 13 10.33 0.45 13.13
N PRO A 14 9.60 1.53 13.45
CA PRO A 14 8.28 1.82 12.86
C PRO A 14 8.28 1.97 11.32
N GLU A 15 9.45 2.31 10.78
CA GLU A 15 9.69 2.53 9.35
C GLU A 15 9.77 1.22 8.56
N LEU A 16 10.12 0.11 9.22
CA LEU A 16 10.36 -1.18 8.59
C LEU A 16 9.09 -2.04 8.59
N PRO A 17 8.69 -2.60 7.44
CA PRO A 17 7.49 -3.43 7.36
C PRO A 17 7.70 -4.75 8.09
N PHE A 18 6.77 -5.10 8.98
CA PHE A 18 6.76 -6.35 9.73
C PHE A 18 5.65 -7.27 9.19
N GLY A 19 5.92 -8.55 9.02
CA GLY A 19 4.84 -9.49 8.71
C GLY A 19 5.28 -10.92 8.43
N GLY A 20 4.30 -11.82 8.45
CA GLY A 20 4.48 -13.24 8.28
C GLY A 20 4.83 -13.67 6.85
N TYR A 21 5.33 -14.88 6.72
CA TYR A 21 5.40 -15.58 5.43
C TYR A 21 4.70 -16.93 5.59
N LYS A 22 3.91 -17.35 4.59
CA LYS A 22 3.08 -18.58 4.63
C LYS A 22 2.01 -18.53 5.75
N GLN A 23 1.90 -19.56 6.61
CA GLN A 23 0.88 -19.64 7.66
C GLN A 23 1.06 -18.65 8.83
N SER A 24 2.14 -17.86 8.84
CA SER A 24 2.39 -16.87 9.91
C SER A 24 1.67 -15.53 9.70
N GLY A 25 0.82 -15.41 8.68
CA GLY A 25 -0.04 -14.24 8.42
C GLY A 25 -0.09 -13.84 6.95
N LEU A 26 -1.19 -13.16 6.58
CA LEU A 26 -1.41 -12.49 5.30
C LEU A 26 -1.32 -10.98 5.54
N GLY A 27 -0.44 -10.28 4.81
CA GLY A 27 -0.24 -8.82 4.93
C GLY A 27 1.10 -8.39 5.56
N ARG A 28 1.31 -7.08 5.64
CA ARG A 28 2.46 -6.43 6.27
C ARG A 28 1.97 -5.24 7.10
N GLU A 29 2.29 -5.22 8.38
CA GLU A 29 2.09 -4.05 9.24
C GLU A 29 3.35 -3.18 9.24
N LEU A 30 3.24 -1.92 9.70
CA LEU A 30 4.30 -0.91 9.72
C LEU A 30 4.84 -0.48 8.34
N GLY A 31 5.61 0.62 8.34
CA GLY A 31 6.14 1.24 7.13
C GLY A 31 5.06 1.76 6.16
N LYS A 32 5.49 2.24 5.00
CA LYS A 32 4.60 2.81 3.98
C LYS A 32 3.52 1.84 3.48
N ARG A 33 3.85 0.54 3.47
CA ARG A 33 2.98 -0.52 2.96
C ARG A 33 1.75 -0.75 3.86
N ALA A 34 1.87 -0.52 5.17
CA ALA A 34 0.72 -0.58 6.06
C ALA A 34 -0.29 0.53 5.77
N VAL A 35 0.17 1.73 5.40
CA VAL A 35 -0.73 2.83 5.02
C VAL A 35 -1.51 2.49 3.75
N GLU A 36 -0.85 1.84 2.78
CA GLU A 36 -1.48 1.34 1.57
C GLU A 36 -2.55 0.27 1.88
N ASP A 37 -2.32 -0.62 2.83
CA ASP A 37 -3.31 -1.64 3.23
C ASP A 37 -4.58 -1.05 3.90
N TYR A 38 -4.51 0.17 4.46
CA TYR A 38 -5.67 0.88 5.05
C TYR A 38 -6.27 1.97 4.15
N THR A 39 -5.80 2.11 2.92
CA THR A 39 -6.27 3.14 1.97
C THR A 39 -6.64 2.51 0.63
N GLU A 40 -7.62 3.12 -0.08
CA GLU A 40 -7.99 2.67 -1.43
C GLU A 40 -7.69 3.75 -2.47
N GLU A 41 -7.05 3.33 -3.57
CA GLU A 41 -6.77 4.22 -4.70
C GLU A 41 -8.04 4.44 -5.54
N LYS A 42 -8.41 5.72 -5.72
CA LYS A 42 -9.53 6.11 -6.58
C LYS A 42 -9.08 7.07 -7.67
N THR A 43 -9.23 6.64 -8.92
CA THR A 43 -8.95 7.48 -10.09
C THR A 43 -10.17 8.33 -10.44
N ILE A 44 -9.99 9.65 -10.49
CA ILE A 44 -11.01 10.61 -10.96
C ILE A 44 -10.51 11.25 -12.24
N GLN A 45 -11.23 11.02 -13.34
CA GLN A 45 -11.00 11.72 -14.60
C GLN A 45 -12.05 12.81 -14.74
N PHE A 46 -11.61 14.07 -14.82
CA PHE A 46 -12.50 15.19 -15.08
C PHE A 46 -11.97 16.02 -16.24
N HIS A 47 -12.88 16.44 -17.10
CA HIS A 47 -12.58 17.35 -18.19
C HIS A 47 -12.77 18.80 -17.71
N ARG A 48 -11.75 19.63 -17.90
CA ARG A 48 -11.82 21.07 -17.56
C ARG A 48 -12.17 21.86 -18.81
N GLY A 49 -13.41 22.31 -18.93
CA GLY A 49 -13.90 23.09 -20.07
C GLY A 49 -15.35 22.78 -20.41
N GLN A 50 -15.89 23.46 -21.43
CA GLN A 50 -17.20 23.10 -21.97
C GLN A 50 -17.15 21.66 -22.48
N ARG A 51 -18.16 20.87 -22.11
CA ARG A 51 -18.31 19.48 -22.55
C ARG A 51 -18.27 19.46 -24.08
N THR A 52 -17.32 18.76 -24.68
CA THR A 52 -17.33 18.52 -26.13
C THR A 52 -18.65 17.85 -26.48
N GLY A 53 -19.33 18.36 -27.52
CA GLY A 53 -20.64 17.88 -27.95
C GLY A 53 -20.68 16.35 -27.94
N TRP A 54 -21.63 15.82 -27.18
CA TRP A 54 -21.81 14.38 -27.05
C TRP A 54 -22.29 13.88 -28.42
N TRP A 55 -21.48 13.03 -29.07
CA TRP A 55 -21.70 12.42 -30.38
C TRP A 55 -22.14 13.36 -31.53
N VAL A 56 -21.24 13.54 -32.50
CA VAL A 56 -21.63 13.84 -33.87
C VAL A 56 -22.27 12.57 -34.43
N GLY A 57 -23.60 12.56 -34.60
CA GLY A 57 -24.38 11.45 -35.15
C GLY A 57 -25.72 11.27 -34.45
#